data_AF-A0A3D2M7N0-F1
#
_entry.id   AF-A0A3D2M7N0-F1
#
_cell.length_a   1.000
_cell.length_b   1.000
_cell.length_c   1.000
_cell.angle_alpha   90.00
_cell.angle_beta   90.00
_cell.angle_gamma   90.00
#
_symmetry.space_group_name_H-M   'P 1'
#
loop_
_entity.id
_entity.type
_entity.pdbx_description
1 polymer ?
#
loop_
_entity_poly.entity_id
_entity_poly.type
_entity_poly.pdbx_seq_one_letter_code
_entity_poly.pdbx_strand_id
1 'polypeptide(L)'
;MTYHNVVSAVVRAMAAETINSAGGCDFEPKVQTAKVSGEIGGKDAALLADAIVFKILHAELSPRHWSALLAKYSTHKGRKVEAIGRLVAVVPSPAPQLFTRKAVTAWAIPQVKGVQRVAATFKAEELPEGTPAWRVRAHEEATARANQREQQKASSRSADMIVLSPSNYDMTTWDSQGLTERTYQRWNKSIKGSLEGMVNEALAQAQEALEAVGLLISDAA
;
A
#
# COMPACT_ATOMS: atom_id res chain seq x y z
N MET A 1 -4.85 -16.51 -22.26
CA MET A 1 -5.79 -16.13 -21.18
C MET A 1 -4.99 -15.93 -19.90
N THR A 2 -5.32 -14.89 -19.12
CA THR A 2 -4.30 -14.14 -18.37
C THR A 2 -4.29 -14.37 -16.84
N TYR A 3 -5.39 -14.85 -16.24
CA TYR A 3 -5.51 -14.95 -14.77
C TYR A 3 -6.14 -16.27 -14.31
N HIS A 4 -5.58 -16.84 -13.24
CA HIS A 4 -6.05 -18.10 -12.65
C HIS A 4 -7.03 -17.89 -11.48
N ASN A 5 -7.03 -16.70 -10.86
CA ASN A 5 -7.95 -16.38 -9.78
C ASN A 5 -8.27 -14.87 -9.74
N VAL A 6 -9.41 -14.52 -9.16
CA VAL A 6 -9.89 -13.12 -9.07
C VAL A 6 -8.91 -12.24 -8.30
N VAL A 7 -8.29 -12.75 -7.24
CA VAL A 7 -7.33 -11.99 -6.43
C VAL A 7 -6.11 -11.59 -7.25
N SER A 8 -5.58 -12.48 -8.09
CA SER A 8 -4.45 -12.21 -8.98
C SER A 8 -4.83 -11.18 -10.04
N ALA A 9 -6.05 -11.25 -10.59
CA ALA A 9 -6.56 -10.27 -11.54
C ALA A 9 -6.66 -8.89 -10.90
N VAL A 10 -7.26 -8.79 -9.72
CA VAL A 10 -7.40 -7.54 -8.96
C VAL A 10 -6.02 -6.98 -8.60
N VAL A 11 -5.12 -7.79 -8.03
CA VAL A 11 -3.78 -7.32 -7.64
C VAL A 11 -2.99 -6.84 -8.85
N ARG A 12 -3.04 -7.53 -9.99
CA ARG A 12 -2.33 -7.10 -11.21
C ARG A 12 -2.94 -5.83 -11.79
N ALA A 13 -4.26 -5.72 -11.83
CA ALA A 13 -4.96 -4.50 -12.24
C ALA A 13 -4.61 -3.29 -11.37
N MET A 14 -4.54 -3.48 -10.05
CA MET A 14 -4.15 -2.44 -9.07
C MET A 14 -2.64 -2.12 -9.08
N ALA A 15 -1.82 -2.98 -9.69
CA ALA A 15 -0.42 -2.67 -9.97
C ALA A 15 -0.27 -1.93 -11.31
N ALA A 16 -1.04 -2.32 -12.33
CA ALA A 16 -1.02 -1.68 -13.64
C ALA A 16 -1.41 -0.19 -13.59
N GLU A 17 -2.28 0.22 -12.65
CA GLU A 17 -2.65 1.64 -12.49
C GLU A 17 -1.47 2.56 -12.15
N THR A 18 -0.42 2.04 -11.50
CA THR A 18 0.75 2.85 -11.09
C THR A 18 1.84 2.90 -12.15
N ILE A 19 1.70 2.13 -13.22
CA ILE A 19 2.59 2.18 -14.37
C ILE A 19 2.25 3.47 -15.13
N ASN A 20 2.87 4.57 -14.70
CA ASN A 20 2.93 5.78 -15.48
C ASN A 20 3.99 5.59 -16.57
N SER A 21 3.62 5.86 -17.81
CA SER A 21 4.52 5.94 -18.96
C SER A 21 5.41 7.19 -18.91
N ALA A 22 6.04 7.47 -17.77
CA ALA A 22 6.94 8.60 -17.56
C ALA A 22 8.22 8.54 -18.44
N GLY A 23 8.36 7.48 -19.26
CA GLY A 23 9.31 7.39 -20.37
C GLY A 23 8.72 7.70 -21.75
N GLY A 24 7.55 8.35 -21.82
CA GLY A 24 6.82 8.62 -23.06
C GLY A 24 5.88 7.47 -23.42
N CYS A 25 4.57 7.69 -23.27
CA CYS A 25 3.62 7.04 -24.15
C CYS A 25 3.85 7.58 -25.57
N ASP A 26 4.81 7.01 -26.29
CA ASP A 26 4.80 7.07 -27.76
C ASP A 26 3.57 6.25 -28.22
N PHE A 27 2.38 6.87 -28.21
CA PHE A 27 1.15 6.25 -28.71
C PHE A 27 1.14 6.15 -30.25
N GLU A 28 2.13 6.79 -30.90
CA GLU A 28 2.49 6.67 -32.31
C GLU A 28 3.83 5.90 -32.44
N PRO A 29 4.04 5.09 -33.48
CA PRO A 29 3.74 3.67 -33.40
C PRO A 29 5.01 2.81 -33.27
N LYS A 30 5.40 2.45 -32.04
CA LYS A 30 6.28 1.27 -31.83
C LYS A 30 5.56 -0.06 -32.08
N VAL A 31 4.23 -0.04 -32.11
CA VAL A 31 3.38 -1.11 -32.67
C VAL A 31 3.62 -1.31 -34.17
N GLN A 32 4.21 -0.32 -34.88
CA GLN A 32 4.57 -0.45 -36.31
C GLN A 32 6.06 -0.75 -36.54
N THR A 33 6.94 -0.63 -35.53
CA THR A 33 8.40 -0.79 -35.74
C THR A 33 8.94 -2.18 -35.39
N ALA A 34 8.12 -3.07 -34.82
CA ALA A 34 8.50 -4.44 -34.51
C ALA A 34 7.83 -5.45 -35.46
N LYS A 35 8.21 -5.45 -36.75
CA LYS A 35 8.17 -6.57 -37.72
C LYS A 35 7.02 -7.62 -37.71
N VAL A 36 5.86 -7.36 -37.10
CA VAL A 36 4.59 -8.08 -37.27
C VAL A 36 3.48 -7.04 -37.19
N SER A 37 2.72 -6.91 -38.28
CA SER A 37 1.64 -5.95 -38.38
C SER A 37 0.52 -6.29 -37.38
N GLY A 38 0.24 -5.41 -36.43
CA GLY A 38 -1.07 -5.31 -35.78
C GLY A 38 -1.31 -6.14 -34.52
N GLU A 39 -0.37 -6.98 -34.06
CA GLU A 39 -0.57 -7.77 -32.83
C GLU A 39 0.20 -7.17 -31.64
N ILE A 40 -0.53 -6.76 -30.60
CA ILE A 40 0.05 -6.40 -29.31
C ILE A 40 0.46 -7.72 -28.63
N GLY A 41 1.76 -7.97 -28.52
CA GLY A 41 2.32 -9.19 -27.95
C GLY A 41 2.97 -8.99 -26.58
N GLY A 42 3.16 -10.10 -25.85
CA GLY A 42 4.01 -10.14 -24.66
C GLY A 42 3.52 -9.26 -23.49
N LYS A 43 4.43 -8.42 -22.96
CA LYS A 43 4.19 -7.60 -21.75
C LYS A 43 3.14 -6.51 -21.97
N ASP A 44 3.08 -5.95 -23.16
CA ASP A 44 2.14 -4.86 -23.47
C ASP A 44 0.70 -5.39 -23.57
N ALA A 45 0.53 -6.61 -24.10
CA ALA A 45 -0.76 -7.30 -24.11
C ALA A 45 -1.25 -7.62 -22.70
N ALA A 46 -0.32 -8.07 -21.85
CA ALA A 46 -0.56 -8.29 -20.43
C ALA A 46 -0.99 -6.98 -19.73
N LEU A 47 -0.27 -5.88 -19.93
CA LEU A 47 -0.61 -4.57 -19.35
C LEU A 47 -1.99 -4.07 -19.82
N LEU A 48 -2.31 -4.25 -21.10
CA LEU A 48 -3.62 -3.89 -21.64
C LEU A 48 -4.75 -4.68 -20.98
N ALA A 49 -4.55 -5.99 -20.80
CA ALA A 49 -5.51 -6.83 -20.08
C ALA A 49 -5.70 -6.34 -18.63
N ASP A 50 -4.62 -5.98 -17.93
CA ASP A 50 -4.68 -5.44 -16.56
C ASP A 50 -5.45 -4.10 -16.52
N ALA A 51 -5.21 -3.21 -17.49
CA ALA A 51 -5.90 -1.93 -17.59
C ALA A 51 -7.39 -2.08 -17.92
N ILE A 52 -7.75 -3.06 -18.75
CA ILE A 52 -9.15 -3.40 -19.04
C ILE A 52 -9.84 -3.93 -17.78
N VAL A 53 -9.21 -4.88 -17.06
CA VAL A 53 -9.72 -5.38 -15.77
C VAL A 53 -9.95 -4.23 -14.80
N PHE A 54 -8.99 -3.31 -14.67
CA PHE A 54 -9.12 -2.15 -13.80
C PHE A 54 -10.36 -1.31 -14.14
N LYS A 55 -10.59 -1.03 -15.43
CA LYS A 55 -11.77 -0.25 -15.88
C LYS A 55 -13.08 -0.98 -15.62
N ILE A 56 -13.13 -2.28 -15.88
CA ILE A 56 -14.32 -3.10 -15.63
C ILE A 56 -14.65 -3.08 -14.14
N LEU A 57 -13.67 -3.37 -13.28
CA LEU A 57 -13.87 -3.38 -11.84
C LEU A 57 -14.34 -2.01 -11.31
N HIS A 58 -13.77 -0.92 -11.81
CA HIS A 58 -14.19 0.43 -11.40
C HIS A 58 -15.62 0.76 -11.87
N ALA A 59 -16.07 0.20 -12.98
CA ALA A 59 -17.43 0.45 -13.51
C ALA A 59 -18.49 -0.39 -12.80
N GLU A 60 -18.18 -1.65 -12.50
CA GLU A 60 -19.14 -2.63 -11.93
C GLU A 60 -19.24 -2.54 -10.40
N LEU A 61 -18.14 -2.26 -9.70
CA LEU A 61 -18.13 -2.26 -8.24
C LEU A 61 -18.74 -0.98 -7.67
N SER A 62 -19.49 -1.14 -6.57
CA SER A 62 -19.96 0.01 -5.81
C SER A 62 -18.78 0.87 -5.29
N PRO A 63 -18.93 2.19 -5.08
CA PRO A 63 -17.85 3.05 -4.60
C PRO A 63 -17.22 2.59 -3.26
N ARG A 64 -18.03 1.95 -2.40
CA ARG A 64 -17.59 1.37 -1.13
C ARG A 64 -16.69 0.15 -1.37
N HIS A 65 -17.13 -0.78 -2.22
CA HIS A 65 -16.37 -1.98 -2.57
C HIS A 65 -15.07 -1.63 -3.31
N TRP A 66 -15.14 -0.68 -4.23
CA TRP A 66 -13.98 -0.15 -4.93
C TRP A 66 -12.95 0.45 -3.97
N SER A 67 -13.40 1.27 -3.01
CA SER A 67 -12.52 1.85 -1.98
C SER A 67 -11.90 0.77 -1.09
N ALA A 68 -12.65 -0.31 -0.77
CA ALA A 68 -12.12 -1.43 0.01
C ALA A 68 -10.99 -2.16 -0.73
N LEU A 69 -11.16 -2.43 -2.03
CA LEU A 69 -10.12 -3.05 -2.85
C LEU A 69 -8.89 -2.15 -3.01
N LEU A 70 -9.08 -0.86 -3.29
CA LEU A 70 -7.98 0.09 -3.39
C LEU A 70 -7.19 0.18 -2.07
N ALA A 71 -7.88 0.29 -0.94
CA ALA A 71 -7.22 0.34 0.36
C ALA A 71 -6.39 -0.94 0.63
N LYS A 72 -6.89 -2.11 0.23
CA LYS A 72 -6.21 -3.39 0.47
C LYS A 72 -5.04 -3.62 -0.49
N TYR A 73 -5.27 -3.48 -1.79
CA TYR A 73 -4.39 -3.98 -2.84
C TYR A 73 -3.67 -2.90 -3.65
N SER A 74 -4.10 -1.63 -3.60
CA SER A 74 -3.46 -0.58 -4.39
C SER A 74 -1.99 -0.39 -4.01
N THR A 75 -1.18 -0.17 -5.04
CA THR A 75 0.22 0.24 -4.93
C THR A 75 0.38 1.77 -4.97
N HIS A 76 -0.66 2.50 -5.41
CA HIS A 76 -0.63 3.95 -5.53
C HIS A 76 -0.85 4.63 -4.18
N LYS A 77 0.13 5.41 -3.72
CA LYS A 77 0.07 6.04 -2.38
C LYS A 77 -1.14 6.95 -2.18
N GLY A 78 -1.37 7.88 -3.12
CA GLY A 78 -2.47 8.85 -3.05
C GLY A 78 -3.84 8.18 -3.00
N ARG A 79 -4.19 7.41 -4.05
CA ARG A 79 -5.43 6.61 -4.13
C ARG A 79 -5.64 5.70 -2.91
N LYS A 80 -4.59 5.04 -2.41
CA LYS A 80 -4.70 4.22 -1.19
C LYS A 80 -5.09 5.04 0.04
N VAL A 81 -4.45 6.19 0.25
CA VAL A 81 -4.79 7.10 1.37
C VAL A 81 -6.19 7.69 1.22
N GLU A 82 -6.58 8.06 0.00
CA GLU A 82 -7.92 8.57 -0.32
C GLU A 82 -8.99 7.50 -0.05
N ALA A 83 -8.74 6.26 -0.49
CA ALA A 83 -9.62 5.12 -0.23
C ALA A 83 -9.76 4.82 1.27
N ILE A 84 -8.65 4.88 2.02
CA ILE A 84 -8.68 4.79 3.50
C ILE A 84 -9.58 5.88 4.08
N GLY A 85 -9.45 7.12 3.64
CA GLY A 85 -10.28 8.24 4.09
C GLY A 85 -11.78 8.01 3.84
N ARG A 86 -12.14 7.51 2.65
CA ARG A 86 -13.52 7.15 2.30
C ARG A 86 -14.07 6.02 3.19
N LEU A 87 -13.26 5.00 3.47
CA LEU A 87 -13.67 3.89 4.32
C LEU A 87 -13.92 4.32 5.77
N VAL A 88 -13.08 5.21 6.32
CA VAL A 88 -13.26 5.72 7.69
C VAL A 88 -14.63 6.39 7.87
N ALA A 89 -15.15 7.05 6.84
CA ALA A 89 -16.47 7.68 6.88
C ALA A 89 -17.65 6.68 6.84
N VAL A 90 -17.43 5.47 6.30
CA VAL A 90 -18.50 4.50 6.01
C VAL A 90 -18.52 3.34 7.01
N VAL A 91 -17.41 3.04 7.68
CA VAL A 91 -17.34 1.91 8.61
C VAL A 91 -18.14 2.21 9.89
N PRO A 92 -19.17 1.40 10.20
CA PRO A 92 -19.91 1.54 11.45
C PRO A 92 -19.04 1.04 12.62
N SER A 93 -18.80 1.90 13.61
CA SER A 93 -18.01 1.55 14.78
C SER A 93 -18.49 2.31 16.02
N PRO A 94 -18.60 1.65 17.18
CA PRO A 94 -18.82 2.32 18.46
C PRO A 94 -17.56 3.03 18.99
N ALA A 95 -16.41 2.85 18.34
CA ALA A 95 -15.14 3.43 18.76
C ALA A 95 -15.05 4.93 18.40
N PRO A 96 -14.26 5.73 19.16
CA PRO A 96 -13.94 7.10 18.80
C PRO A 96 -13.36 7.22 17.39
N GLN A 97 -13.57 8.37 16.74
CA GLN A 97 -13.14 8.61 15.36
C GLN A 97 -11.63 8.42 15.15
N LEU A 98 -10.80 8.85 16.11
CA LEU A 98 -9.36 8.66 16.04
C LEU A 98 -8.99 7.17 15.99
N PHE A 99 -9.63 6.37 16.84
CA PHE A 99 -9.42 4.93 16.92
C PHE A 99 -9.84 4.26 15.61
N THR A 100 -11.03 4.59 15.09
CA THR A 100 -11.52 4.06 13.82
C THR A 100 -10.56 4.39 12.68
N ARG A 101 -10.09 5.65 12.59
CA ARG A 101 -9.11 6.07 11.58
C ARG A 101 -7.81 5.28 11.67
N LYS A 102 -7.25 5.12 12.87
CA LYS A 102 -6.00 4.36 13.07
C LYS A 102 -6.19 2.87 12.77
N ALA A 103 -7.30 2.28 13.17
CA ALA A 103 -7.64 0.88 12.90
C ALA A 103 -7.76 0.59 11.39
N VAL A 104 -8.51 1.43 10.65
CA VAL A 104 -8.65 1.30 9.18
C VAL A 104 -7.28 1.45 8.50
N THR A 105 -6.49 2.43 8.93
CA THR A 105 -5.14 2.67 8.38
C THR A 105 -4.21 1.48 8.63
N ALA A 106 -4.19 0.94 9.85
CA ALA A 106 -3.37 -0.21 10.22
C ALA A 106 -3.81 -1.51 9.52
N TRP A 107 -5.11 -1.64 9.20
CA TRP A 107 -5.63 -2.75 8.38
C TRP A 107 -5.19 -2.65 6.91
N ALA A 108 -5.26 -1.46 6.33
CA ALA A 108 -4.90 -1.22 4.92
C ALA A 108 -3.39 -1.31 4.68
N ILE A 109 -2.58 -0.91 5.67
CA ILE A 109 -1.12 -0.93 5.62
C ILE A 109 -0.62 -1.84 6.74
N PRO A 110 -0.53 -3.16 6.52
CA PRO A 110 -0.06 -4.08 7.54
C PRO A 110 1.43 -3.90 7.83
N GLN A 111 1.85 -4.25 9.05
CA GLN A 111 3.25 -4.19 9.44
C GLN A 111 4.04 -5.30 8.73
N VAL A 112 4.90 -4.92 7.78
CA VAL A 112 5.76 -5.88 7.08
C VAL A 112 7.08 -6.01 7.85
N LYS A 113 7.32 -7.19 8.43
CA LYS A 113 8.57 -7.50 9.14
C LYS A 113 9.75 -7.39 8.17
N GLY A 114 10.82 -6.71 8.57
CA GLY A 114 12.07 -6.61 7.81
C GLY A 114 12.13 -5.51 6.74
N VAL A 115 11.02 -4.81 6.44
CA VAL A 115 11.02 -3.69 5.48
C VAL A 115 11.58 -2.41 6.12
N GLN A 116 11.25 -2.18 7.39
CA GLN A 116 11.75 -1.02 8.10
C GLN A 116 13.19 -1.28 8.54
N ARG A 117 14.15 -0.83 7.71
CA ARG A 117 15.55 -0.77 8.14
C ARG A 117 15.65 0.28 9.23
N VAL A 118 15.91 -0.16 10.45
CA VAL A 118 16.34 0.72 11.52
C VAL A 118 17.66 1.33 11.06
N ALA A 119 17.69 2.65 10.85
CA ALA A 119 18.93 3.34 10.51
C ALA A 119 19.97 3.01 11.60
N ALA A 120 21.18 2.63 11.19
CA ALA A 120 22.25 2.39 12.14
C ALA A 120 22.52 3.69 12.90
N THR A 121 22.39 3.67 14.23
CA THR A 121 22.75 4.80 15.07
C THR A 121 24.17 4.61 15.55
N PHE A 122 25.08 5.43 15.06
CA PHE A 122 26.45 5.51 15.53
C PHE A 122 26.48 6.36 16.81
N LYS A 123 27.05 5.82 17.88
CA LYS A 123 27.40 6.60 19.08
C LYS A 123 28.73 7.31 18.81
N ALA A 124 28.86 8.54 19.29
CA ALA A 124 30.15 9.21 19.30
C ALA A 124 31.10 8.47 20.25
N GLU A 125 32.31 8.19 19.78
CA GLU A 125 33.37 7.62 20.62
C GLU A 125 33.80 8.63 21.67
N GLU A 126 33.96 8.17 22.91
CA GLU A 126 34.43 9.00 24.01
C GLU A 126 35.92 9.30 23.83
N LEU A 127 36.24 10.58 23.60
CA LEU A 127 37.61 11.02 23.40
C LEU A 127 38.37 11.10 24.74
N PRO A 128 39.70 10.90 24.75
CA PRO A 128 40.51 10.98 25.96
C PRO A 128 40.35 12.32 26.70
N GLU A 129 40.42 12.26 28.03
CA GLU A 129 40.34 13.42 28.92
C GLU A 129 41.49 14.40 28.61
N GLY A 130 41.16 15.67 28.35
CA GLY A 130 42.12 16.69 27.90
C GLY A 130 42.10 17.01 26.38
N THR A 131 41.19 16.39 25.62
CA THR A 131 41.03 16.71 24.19
C THR A 131 40.52 18.14 23.98
N PRO A 132 41.12 18.94 23.06
CA PRO A 132 40.65 20.29 22.77
C PRO A 132 39.18 20.32 22.30
N ALA A 133 38.40 21.29 22.80
CA ALA A 133 36.96 21.37 22.58
C ALA A 133 36.53 21.39 21.10
N TRP A 134 37.33 22.00 20.21
CA TRP A 134 37.05 22.01 18.77
C TRP A 134 37.10 20.61 18.15
N ARG A 135 37.95 19.72 18.67
CA ARG A 135 38.10 18.34 18.18
C ARG A 135 36.96 17.45 18.66
N VAL A 136 36.49 17.66 19.90
CA VAL A 136 35.29 17.01 20.43
C VAL A 136 34.07 17.36 19.58
N ARG A 137 33.85 18.66 19.34
CA ARG A 137 32.77 19.14 18.46
C ARG A 137 32.87 18.58 17.04
N ALA A 138 34.06 18.55 16.46
CA ALA A 138 34.26 17.97 15.14
C ALA A 138 33.89 16.46 15.08
N HIS A 139 34.17 15.71 16.15
CA HIS A 139 33.85 14.29 16.26
C HIS A 139 32.33 14.05 16.44
N GLU A 140 31.69 14.85 17.29
CA GLU A 140 30.24 14.87 17.48
C GLU A 140 29.52 15.24 16.18
N GLU A 141 29.98 16.29 15.48
CA GLU A 141 29.42 16.70 14.20
C GLU A 141 29.62 15.65 13.10
N ALA A 142 30.73 14.92 13.10
CA ALA A 142 30.98 13.84 12.16
C ALA A 142 30.01 12.67 12.39
N THR A 143 29.82 12.26 13.65
CA THR A 143 28.87 11.20 14.01
C THR A 143 27.41 11.62 13.73
N ALA A 144 27.05 12.88 14.03
CA ALA A 144 25.75 13.44 13.70
C ALA A 144 25.49 13.45 12.19
N ARG A 145 26.47 13.85 11.38
CA ARG A 145 26.38 13.80 9.91
C ARG A 145 26.23 12.36 9.39
N ALA A 146 26.95 11.39 9.97
CA ALA A 146 26.81 9.98 9.62
C ALA A 146 25.39 9.45 9.94
N ASN A 147 24.88 9.76 11.14
CA ASN A 147 23.52 9.41 11.55
C ASN A 147 22.46 10.04 10.65
N GLN A 148 22.60 11.32 10.29
CA GLN A 148 21.69 12.01 9.37
C GLN A 148 21.70 11.37 7.98
N ARG A 149 22.86 10.98 7.45
CA ARG A 149 22.96 10.28 6.15
C ARG A 149 22.28 8.93 6.17
N GLU A 150 22.46 8.13 7.22
CA GLU A 150 21.79 6.84 7.33
C GLU A 150 20.27 7.00 7.52
N GLN A 151 19.82 8.01 8.26
CA GLN A 151 18.39 8.35 8.34
C GLN A 151 17.82 8.78 6.98
N GLN A 152 18.54 9.59 6.20
CA GLN A 152 18.13 9.99 4.85
C GLN A 152 18.07 8.80 3.87
N LYS A 153 19.01 7.86 3.96
CA LYS A 153 18.96 6.61 3.16
C LYS A 153 17.79 5.72 3.56
N ALA A 154 17.47 5.66 4.86
CA ALA A 154 16.33 4.89 5.36
C ALA A 154 15.00 5.52 4.92
N SER A 155 14.90 6.86 4.86
CA SER A 155 13.69 7.55 4.40
C SER A 155 13.54 7.62 2.88
N SER A 156 14.62 7.59 2.10
CA SER A 156 14.53 7.67 0.63
C SER A 156 14.03 6.36 0.00
N ARG A 157 14.31 5.19 0.58
CA ARG A 157 13.81 3.90 0.06
C ARG A 157 12.34 3.61 0.37
N SER A 158 11.73 4.31 1.32
CA SER A 158 10.27 4.27 1.52
C SER A 158 9.51 5.16 0.53
N ALA A 159 10.19 5.77 -0.44
CA ALA A 159 9.58 6.60 -1.48
C ALA A 159 8.61 5.82 -2.40
N ASP A 160 8.75 4.49 -2.53
CA ASP A 160 7.85 3.69 -3.38
C ASP A 160 6.69 3.04 -2.61
N MET A 161 6.87 2.65 -1.34
CA MET A 161 5.84 1.95 -0.55
C MET A 161 5.47 2.71 0.72
N ILE A 162 4.17 2.77 1.06
CA ILE A 162 3.74 3.34 2.34
C ILE A 162 4.14 2.38 3.47
N VAL A 163 5.05 2.80 4.33
CA VAL A 163 5.46 2.08 5.54
C VAL A 163 5.16 2.95 6.75
N LEU A 164 4.34 2.44 7.67
CA LEU A 164 4.02 3.16 8.90
C LEU A 164 5.04 2.85 9.99
N SER A 165 5.27 3.83 10.87
CA SER A 165 6.04 3.63 12.11
C SER A 165 5.38 2.55 12.99
N PRO A 166 6.14 1.76 13.77
CA PRO A 166 5.61 0.77 14.71
C PRO A 166 4.59 1.35 15.69
N SER A 167 4.76 2.62 16.09
CA SER A 167 3.81 3.33 16.96
C SER A 167 2.41 3.45 16.37
N ASN A 168 2.24 3.40 15.05
CA ASN A 168 0.90 3.41 14.43
C ASN A 168 0.15 2.09 14.62
N TYR A 169 0.82 1.01 15.04
CA TYR A 169 0.19 -0.29 15.31
C TYR A 169 -0.11 -0.49 16.80
N ASP A 170 0.41 0.37 17.67
CA ASP A 170 0.15 0.33 19.10
C ASP A 170 -1.21 0.95 19.43
N MET A 171 -2.17 0.08 19.74
CA MET A 171 -3.56 0.44 20.01
C MET A 171 -3.74 1.30 21.25
N THR A 172 -2.78 1.28 22.19
CA THR A 172 -2.82 2.14 23.39
C THR A 172 -2.72 3.62 23.04
N THR A 173 -2.12 3.95 21.88
CA THR A 173 -1.95 5.32 21.39
C THR A 173 -3.10 5.83 20.51
N TRP A 174 -4.08 4.96 20.21
CA TRP A 174 -5.15 5.26 19.25
C TRP A 174 -6.32 6.04 19.85
N ASP A 175 -6.28 6.27 21.16
CA ASP A 175 -7.32 6.92 21.93
C ASP A 175 -6.72 7.63 23.14
N SER A 176 -7.40 8.65 23.65
CA SER A 176 -7.00 9.43 24.83
C SER A 176 -7.78 9.04 26.09
N GLN A 177 -8.78 8.16 25.99
CA GLN A 177 -9.66 7.80 27.11
C GLN A 177 -9.08 6.74 28.05
N GLY A 178 -7.99 6.06 27.65
CA GLY A 178 -7.31 5.07 28.52
C GLY A 178 -8.20 3.88 28.88
N LEU A 179 -9.02 3.40 27.93
CA LEU A 179 -9.91 2.25 28.13
C LEU A 179 -9.11 0.94 28.25
N THR A 180 -9.77 -0.10 28.76
CA THR A 180 -9.15 -1.44 28.88
C THR A 180 -8.77 -2.01 27.52
N GLU A 181 -7.65 -2.75 27.48
CA GLU A 181 -7.16 -3.39 26.26
C GLU A 181 -8.21 -4.27 25.57
N ARG A 182 -9.03 -4.99 26.35
CA ARG A 182 -10.12 -5.85 25.85
C ARG A 182 -11.12 -5.07 24.98
N THR A 183 -11.43 -3.83 25.36
CA THR A 183 -12.33 -2.96 24.60
C THR A 183 -11.71 -2.59 23.26
N TYR A 184 -10.44 -2.18 23.26
CA TYR A 184 -9.73 -1.86 22.03
C TYR A 184 -9.64 -3.07 21.09
N GLN A 185 -9.31 -4.25 21.61
CA GLN A 185 -9.28 -5.49 20.82
C GLN A 185 -10.65 -5.82 20.20
N ARG A 186 -11.73 -5.68 20.97
CA ARG A 186 -13.10 -5.91 20.48
C ARG A 186 -13.45 -4.95 19.34
N TRP A 187 -13.19 -3.65 19.51
CA TRP A 187 -13.45 -2.64 18.48
C TRP A 187 -12.62 -2.90 17.22
N ASN A 188 -11.33 -3.16 17.38
CA ASN A 188 -10.45 -3.45 16.26
C ASN A 188 -10.90 -4.70 15.49
N LYS A 189 -11.30 -5.77 16.20
CA LYS A 189 -11.86 -6.98 15.58
C LYS A 189 -13.15 -6.69 14.80
N SER A 190 -14.04 -5.88 15.37
CA SER A 190 -15.30 -5.50 14.71
C SER A 190 -15.05 -4.69 13.44
N ILE A 191 -14.15 -3.69 13.50
CA ILE A 191 -13.77 -2.84 12.36
C ILE A 191 -13.13 -3.70 11.26
N LYS A 192 -12.14 -4.53 11.62
CA LYS A 192 -11.47 -5.41 10.66
C LYS A 192 -12.42 -6.40 10.01
N GLY A 193 -13.31 -7.01 10.79
CA GLY A 193 -14.34 -7.91 10.26
C GLY A 193 -15.28 -7.23 9.27
N SER A 194 -15.69 -5.98 9.55
CA SER A 194 -16.50 -5.19 8.61
C SER A 194 -15.75 -4.90 7.31
N LEU A 195 -14.48 -4.49 7.39
CA LEU A 195 -13.64 -4.21 6.23
C LEU A 195 -13.34 -5.45 5.41
N GLU A 196 -13.04 -6.59 6.05
CA GLU A 196 -12.83 -7.87 5.38
C GLU A 196 -14.12 -8.37 4.71
N GLY A 197 -15.28 -8.17 5.34
CA GLY A 197 -16.58 -8.40 4.71
C GLY A 197 -16.74 -7.59 3.42
N MET A 198 -16.43 -6.28 3.45
CA MET A 198 -16.47 -5.44 2.25
C MET A 198 -15.52 -5.92 1.16
N VAL A 199 -14.31 -6.37 1.51
CA VAL A 199 -13.36 -6.91 0.52
C VAL A 199 -13.88 -8.22 -0.06
N ASN A 200 -14.44 -9.11 0.75
CA ASN A 200 -14.96 -10.39 0.27
C ASN A 200 -16.17 -10.19 -0.65
N GLU A 201 -17.11 -9.32 -0.30
CA GLU A 201 -18.23 -8.93 -1.16
C GLU A 201 -17.71 -8.32 -2.49
N ALA A 202 -16.72 -7.45 -2.42
CA ALA A 202 -16.11 -6.84 -3.60
C ALA A 202 -15.41 -7.87 -4.49
N LEU A 203 -14.73 -8.87 -3.90
CA LEU A 203 -14.08 -9.95 -4.65
C LEU A 203 -15.10 -10.89 -5.30
N ALA A 204 -16.23 -11.15 -4.64
CA ALA A 204 -17.32 -11.93 -5.23
C ALA A 204 -17.94 -11.21 -6.43
N GLN A 205 -18.26 -9.91 -6.30
CA GLN A 205 -18.75 -9.10 -7.42
C GLN A 205 -17.72 -8.98 -8.56
N ALA A 206 -16.44 -8.81 -8.21
CA ALA A 206 -15.36 -8.79 -9.18
C ALA A 206 -15.24 -10.11 -9.93
N GLN A 207 -15.44 -11.24 -9.25
CA GLN A 207 -15.41 -12.56 -9.87
C GLN A 207 -16.56 -12.70 -10.88
N GLU A 208 -17.79 -12.40 -10.49
CA GLU A 208 -18.96 -12.43 -11.37
C GLU A 208 -18.76 -11.53 -12.62
N ALA A 209 -18.28 -10.30 -12.42
CA ALA A 209 -18.00 -9.37 -13.51
C ALA A 209 -16.92 -9.90 -14.47
N LEU A 210 -15.84 -10.47 -13.96
CA LEU A 210 -14.74 -10.96 -14.79
C LEU A 210 -15.05 -12.29 -15.49
N GLU A 211 -15.87 -13.15 -14.87
CA GLU A 211 -16.40 -14.36 -15.51
C GLU A 211 -17.35 -14.00 -16.65
N ALA A 212 -18.22 -13.00 -16.48
CA ALA A 212 -19.12 -12.54 -17.54
C ALA A 212 -18.38 -12.03 -18.79
N VAL A 213 -17.20 -11.43 -18.61
CA VAL A 213 -16.34 -10.96 -19.73
C VAL A 213 -15.41 -12.07 -20.26
N GLY A 214 -15.36 -13.24 -19.60
CA GLY A 214 -14.48 -14.36 -19.99
C GLY A 214 -13.00 -14.11 -19.68
N LEU A 215 -12.70 -13.24 -18.69
CA LEU A 215 -11.33 -12.91 -18.28
C LEU A 215 -10.77 -13.85 -17.21
N LEU A 216 -11.63 -14.63 -16.53
CA LEU A 216 -11.25 -15.67 -15.58
C LEU A 216 -11.37 -17.06 -16.19
N ILE A 217 -10.47 -17.95 -15.79
CA ILE A 217 -10.61 -19.39 -16.03
C ILE A 217 -11.71 -19.87 -15.08
N SER A 218 -12.82 -20.35 -15.63
CA SER A 218 -13.80 -21.11 -14.84
C SER A 218 -13.12 -22.44 -14.53
N ASP A 219 -12.70 -22.66 -13.28
CA ASP A 219 -12.38 -24.01 -12.82
C ASP A 219 -13.70 -24.79 -12.74
N ALA A 220 -14.14 -25.30 -13.89
CA ALA A 220 -15.06 -26.42 -13.94
C ALA A 220 -14.25 -27.68 -13.60
N ALA A 221 -14.16 -28.00 -12.31
CA ALA A 221 -13.66 -29.28 -11.81
C ALA A 221 -14.51 -29.77 -10.64
#